data_AF-A0A846HI81-F1
#
_entry.id   AF-A0A846HI81-F1
#
_cell.length_a   1.000
_cell.length_b   1.000
_cell.length_c   1.000
_cell.angle_alpha   90.00
_cell.angle_beta   90.00
_cell.angle_gamma   90.00
#
_symmetry.space_group_name_H-M   'P 1'
#
loop_
_entity.id
_entity.type
_entity.pdbx_description
1 polymer ?
#
loop_
_entity_poly.entity_id
_entity_poly.type
_entity_poly.pdbx_seq_one_letter_code
_entity_poly.pdbx_strand_id
1 'polypeptide(L)'
;MDSAHTITIYKALQKGKGQRLLKDGFQPADFPYSPPNADGKCYFVAPNSRSLAEEYNKYYKDGVLEVTIDRKIYDEYFKPLEKPYQGKLQLELPIPQSLFPVLNQFPTILKPE
;
A
#
# COMPACT_ATOMS: atom_id res chain seq x y z
N MET A 1 16.27 -8.40 16.79
CA MET A 1 15.78 -8.57 15.42
C MET A 1 15.90 -7.22 14.74
N ASP A 2 16.75 -7.15 13.74
CA ASP A 2 17.35 -5.91 13.26
C ASP A 2 16.36 -5.18 12.33
N SER A 3 15.69 -4.15 12.87
CA SER A 3 14.74 -3.29 12.14
C SER A 3 15.34 -2.58 10.91
N ALA A 4 16.65 -2.73 10.67
CA ALA A 4 17.36 -2.17 9.52
C ALA A 4 17.05 -2.87 8.18
N HIS A 5 16.45 -4.06 8.17
CA HIS A 5 16.33 -4.89 6.97
C HIS A 5 14.96 -4.84 6.27
N THR A 6 13.96 -4.23 6.88
CA THR A 6 12.58 -4.23 6.36
C THR A 6 11.97 -2.83 6.33
N ILE A 7 11.04 -2.63 5.41
CA ILE A 7 10.32 -1.40 5.16
C ILE A 7 8.82 -1.69 5.19
N THR A 8 8.07 -0.88 5.93
CA THR A 8 6.61 -1.01 5.97
C THR A 8 5.95 0.10 5.18
N ILE A 9 5.04 -0.28 4.29
CA ILE A 9 4.12 0.62 3.58
C ILE A 9 2.70 0.43 4.10
N TYR A 10 1.87 1.46 3.95
CA TYR A 10 0.58 1.54 4.63
C TYR A 10 -0.57 1.78 3.64
N LYS A 11 -1.74 1.21 3.90
CA LYS A 11 -2.95 1.51 3.14
C LYS A 11 -4.17 1.54 4.05
N ALA A 12 -4.87 2.67 4.07
CA ALA A 12 -6.20 2.72 4.66
C ALA A 12 -7.17 1.92 3.78
N LEU A 13 -7.94 1.03 4.40
CA LEU A 13 -8.87 0.17 3.68
C LEU A 13 -10.29 0.65 3.83
N GLN A 14 -11.02 0.69 2.72
CA GLN A 14 -12.46 0.88 2.73
C GLN A 14 -13.15 -0.37 3.29
N LYS A 15 -14.22 -0.14 4.06
CA LYS A 15 -15.01 -1.17 4.72
C LYS A 15 -15.29 -2.38 3.81
N GLY A 16 -14.89 -3.56 4.25
CA GLY A 16 -15.17 -4.84 3.58
C GLY A 16 -14.19 -5.20 2.47
N LYS A 17 -13.17 -4.36 2.21
CA LYS A 17 -12.09 -4.69 1.27
C LYS A 17 -10.91 -5.39 1.95
N GLY A 18 -10.73 -5.21 3.26
CA GLY A 18 -9.57 -5.75 3.97
C GLY A 18 -9.49 -7.26 4.02
N GLN A 19 -10.58 -7.94 4.33
CA GLN A 19 -10.58 -9.40 4.45
C GLN A 19 -10.17 -10.11 3.15
N ARG A 20 -10.61 -9.59 2.00
CA ARG A 20 -10.25 -10.16 0.71
C ARG A 20 -8.77 -9.98 0.40
N LEU A 21 -8.21 -8.80 0.67
CA LEU A 21 -6.78 -8.54 0.46
C LEU A 21 -5.90 -9.41 1.36
N LEU A 22 -6.33 -9.66 2.61
CA LEU A 22 -5.60 -10.56 3.52
C LEU A 22 -5.61 -12.02 3.06
N LYS A 23 -6.69 -12.45 2.40
CA LYS A 23 -6.87 -13.85 1.98
C LYS A 23 -6.26 -14.12 0.60
N ASP A 24 -6.55 -13.26 -0.37
CA ASP A 24 -6.28 -13.49 -1.78
C ASP A 24 -5.13 -12.61 -2.30
N GLY A 25 -4.60 -11.69 -1.48
CA GLY A 25 -3.61 -10.70 -1.88
C GLY A 25 -4.19 -9.62 -2.79
N PHE A 26 -3.29 -8.88 -3.45
CA PHE A 26 -3.61 -7.87 -4.45
C PHE A 26 -3.83 -8.53 -5.81
N GLN A 27 -5.04 -8.41 -6.35
CA GLN A 27 -5.41 -8.95 -7.66
C GLN A 27 -5.66 -7.81 -8.66
N PRO A 28 -5.21 -7.93 -9.93
CA PRO A 28 -5.50 -6.92 -10.96
C PRO A 28 -6.99 -6.59 -11.10
N ALA A 29 -7.87 -7.59 -10.91
CA ALA A 29 -9.32 -7.42 -10.96
C ALA A 29 -9.88 -6.45 -9.89
N ASP A 30 -9.16 -6.26 -8.77
CA ASP A 30 -9.55 -5.31 -7.73
C ASP A 30 -9.13 -3.87 -8.03
N PHE A 31 -8.26 -3.68 -9.03
CA PHE A 31 -7.69 -2.39 -9.43
C PHE A 31 -7.78 -2.24 -10.95
N PRO A 32 -8.98 -2.09 -11.56
CA PRO A 32 -9.13 -2.10 -13.01
C PRO A 32 -8.39 -0.94 -13.69
N TYR A 33 -7.94 -1.16 -14.93
CA TYR A 33 -7.41 -0.13 -15.81
C TYR A 33 -8.48 0.27 -16.83
N SER A 34 -9.12 1.42 -16.61
CA SER A 34 -10.16 1.98 -17.48
C SER A 34 -10.10 3.51 -17.48
N PRO A 35 -9.12 4.11 -18.17
CA PRO A 35 -8.99 5.57 -18.24
C PRO A 35 -10.23 6.26 -18.83
N PRO A 36 -10.58 7.48 -18.39
CA PRO A 36 -9.86 8.29 -17.39
C PRO A 36 -10.21 7.93 -15.94
N ASN A 37 -11.15 6.99 -15.72
CA ASN A 37 -11.78 6.76 -14.44
C ASN A 37 -10.97 5.85 -13.50
N ALA A 38 -10.14 4.97 -14.04
CA ALA A 38 -9.30 4.05 -13.27
C ALA A 38 -7.95 3.83 -13.95
N ASP A 39 -6.87 3.93 -13.19
CA ASP A 39 -5.49 3.90 -13.69
C ASP A 39 -4.75 2.60 -13.40
N GLY A 40 -5.46 1.58 -12.88
CA GLY A 40 -4.90 0.27 -12.60
C GLY A 40 -3.93 0.23 -11.41
N LYS A 41 -3.84 1.28 -10.58
CA LYS A 41 -2.85 1.33 -9.50
C LYS A 41 -3.47 1.07 -8.14
N CYS A 42 -2.73 0.37 -7.30
CA CYS A 42 -3.02 0.29 -5.87
C CYS A 42 -2.19 1.34 -5.15
N TYR A 43 -2.87 2.33 -4.59
CA TYR A 43 -2.23 3.43 -3.87
C TYR A 43 -1.95 3.02 -2.42
N PHE A 44 -0.68 3.12 -2.04
CA PHE A 44 -0.17 3.01 -0.69
C PHE A 44 0.38 4.36 -0.23
N VAL A 45 0.64 4.45 1.06
CA VAL A 45 1.39 5.48 1.74
C VAL A 45 2.79 4.93 1.97
N ALA A 46 3.80 5.70 1.58
CA ALA A 46 5.19 5.28 1.65
C ALA A 46 5.69 5.22 3.12
N PRO A 47 6.88 4.67 3.36
CA PRO A 47 7.50 4.65 4.68
C PRO A 47 7.61 6.06 5.26
N ASN A 48 7.58 6.17 6.58
CA ASN A 48 7.60 7.45 7.32
C ASN A 48 6.39 8.37 7.09
N SER A 49 5.40 7.97 6.28
CA SER A 49 4.19 8.77 6.02
C SER A 49 2.93 8.16 6.63
N ARG A 50 3.05 7.18 7.55
CA ARG A 50 1.93 6.42 8.16
C ARG A 50 0.73 7.27 8.59
N SER A 51 0.97 8.47 9.12
CA SER A 51 -0.07 9.40 9.54
C SER A 51 -1.08 9.73 8.44
N LEU A 52 -0.68 9.67 7.16
CA LEU A 52 -1.59 9.83 6.03
C LEU A 52 -2.58 8.66 5.94
N ALA A 53 -2.14 7.42 6.16
CA ALA A 53 -3.03 6.27 6.18
C ALA A 53 -4.01 6.33 7.37
N GLU A 54 -3.55 6.80 8.52
CA GLU A 54 -4.38 7.00 9.71
C GLU A 54 -5.43 8.10 9.48
N GLU A 55 -5.07 9.21 8.82
CA GLU A 55 -6.01 10.26 8.43
C GLU A 55 -7.15 9.71 7.57
N TYR A 56 -6.83 8.89 6.57
CA TYR A 56 -7.83 8.24 5.72
C TYR A 56 -8.66 7.18 6.46
N ASN A 57 -8.05 6.47 7.40
CA ASN A 57 -8.75 5.45 8.17
C ASN A 57 -9.89 6.04 9.03
N LYS A 58 -9.78 7.30 9.49
CA LYS A 58 -10.90 7.99 10.17
C LYS A 58 -12.20 8.00 9.36
N TYR A 59 -12.07 8.03 8.03
CA TYR A 59 -13.20 8.00 7.10
C TYR A 59 -13.58 6.57 6.70
N TYR A 60 -12.58 5.72 6.45
CA TYR A 60 -12.81 4.38 5.90
C TYR A 60 -13.16 3.32 6.94
N LYS A 61 -12.65 3.45 8.16
CA LYS A 61 -13.02 2.70 9.38
C LYS A 61 -12.83 1.19 9.31
N ASP A 62 -11.94 0.69 8.44
CA ASP A 62 -11.61 -0.74 8.32
C ASP A 62 -10.19 -1.07 8.81
N GLY A 63 -9.46 -0.06 9.32
CA GLY A 63 -8.09 -0.18 9.79
C GLY A 63 -7.05 0.19 8.73
N VAL A 64 -5.79 0.10 9.15
CA VAL A 64 -4.62 0.32 8.30
C VAL A 64 -3.98 -1.02 7.98
N LEU A 65 -3.91 -1.34 6.69
CA LEU A 65 -3.14 -2.45 6.17
C LEU A 65 -1.67 -2.08 6.14
N GLU A 66 -0.84 -2.92 6.74
CA GLU A 66 0.62 -2.83 6.72
C GLU A 66 1.16 -3.97 5.84
N VAL A 67 2.11 -3.63 4.96
CA VAL A 67 2.88 -4.63 4.20
C VAL A 67 4.35 -4.41 4.53
N THR A 68 5.01 -5.45 5.06
CA THR A 68 6.42 -5.39 5.47
C THR A 68 7.29 -6.06 4.41
N ILE A 69 8.11 -5.26 3.75
CA ILE A 69 8.88 -5.61 2.55
C ILE A 69 10.38 -5.61 2.90
N ASP A 70 11.14 -6.55 2.35
CA ASP A 70 12.60 -6.51 2.47
C ASP A 70 13.16 -5.22 1.87
N ARG A 71 14.10 -4.57 2.56
CA ARG A 71 14.64 -3.27 2.16
C ARG A 71 15.20 -3.28 0.74
N LYS A 72 15.89 -4.35 0.34
CA LYS A 72 16.45 -4.50 -1.01
C LYS A 72 15.36 -4.52 -2.07
N ILE A 73 14.29 -5.27 -1.84
CA ILE A 73 13.15 -5.35 -2.76
C ILE A 73 12.39 -4.01 -2.79
N TYR A 74 12.26 -3.35 -1.64
CA TYR A 74 11.69 -2.00 -1.57
C TYR A 74 12.47 -1.02 -2.44
N ASP A 75 13.77 -0.92 -2.23
CA ASP A 75 14.63 0.01 -2.95
C ASP A 75 14.66 -0.28 -4.47
N GLU A 76 14.58 -1.56 -4.88
CA GLU A 76 14.61 -1.98 -6.29
C GLU A 76 13.27 -1.75 -7.02
N TYR A 77 12.14 -2.14 -6.43
CA TYR A 77 10.85 -2.20 -7.13
C TYR A 77 9.88 -1.08 -6.75
N PHE A 78 9.90 -0.62 -5.50
CA PHE A 78 8.83 0.22 -4.96
C PHE A 78 9.28 1.67 -4.75
N LYS A 79 10.48 1.90 -4.20
CA LYS A 79 11.00 3.25 -3.95
C LYS A 79 10.98 4.17 -5.18
N PRO A 80 11.30 3.72 -6.41
CA PRO A 80 11.22 4.58 -7.59
C PRO A 80 9.81 5.10 -7.90
N LEU A 81 8.77 4.52 -7.31
CA LEU A 81 7.37 4.92 -7.49
C LEU A 81 6.94 6.00 -6.49
N GLU A 82 7.70 6.24 -5.41
CA GLU A 82 7.37 7.26 -4.42
C GLU A 82 7.18 8.63 -5.07
N LYS A 83 6.11 9.33 -4.68
CA LYS A 83 5.88 10.70 -5.13
C LYS A 83 5.13 11.52 -4.07
N PRO A 84 5.28 12.86 -4.07
CA PRO A 84 4.57 13.74 -3.15
C PRO A 84 3.06 13.57 -3.24
N TYR A 85 2.42 13.32 -2.10
CA TYR A 85 0.97 13.27 -2.01
C TYR A 85 0.42 14.70 -2.06
N GLN A 86 -0.29 15.04 -3.14
CA GLN A 86 -0.92 16.38 -3.34
C GLN A 86 0.04 17.56 -3.12
N GLY A 87 1.32 17.40 -3.45
CA GLY A 87 2.34 18.44 -3.24
C GLY A 87 2.78 18.65 -1.78
N LYS A 88 2.37 17.78 -0.85
CA LYS A 88 2.80 17.78 0.55
C LYS A 88 4.09 16.96 0.75
N LEU A 89 4.66 17.03 1.95
CA LEU A 89 5.84 16.26 2.35
C LEU A 89 5.59 14.75 2.49
N GLN A 90 4.34 14.36 2.77
CA GLN A 90 3.97 12.94 2.83
C GLN A 90 4.05 12.33 1.43
N LEU A 91 4.51 11.08 1.37
CA LEU A 91 4.71 10.37 0.12
C LEU A 91 3.64 9.31 -0.09
N GLU A 92 3.11 9.25 -1.31
CA GLU A 92 2.29 8.14 -1.79
C GLU A 92 3.11 7.21 -2.70
N LEU A 93 2.62 5.99 -2.81
CA LEU A 93 3.25 4.90 -3.53
C LEU A 93 2.21 4.24 -4.46
N PRO A 94 2.09 4.70 -5.72
CA PRO A 94 1.14 4.21 -6.69
C PRO A 94 1.67 2.93 -7.37
N ILE A 95 1.35 1.76 -6.80
CA ILE A 95 1.87 0.47 -7.27
C ILE A 95 1.05 -0.03 -8.49
N PRO A 96 1.67 -0.23 -9.67
CA PRO A 96 0.98 -0.79 -10.83
C PRO A 96 0.70 -2.29 -10.68
N GLN A 97 -0.31 -2.80 -11.40
CA GLN A 97 -0.69 -4.22 -11.38
C GLN A 97 0.48 -5.17 -11.68
N SER A 98 1.42 -4.76 -12.52
CA SER A 98 2.59 -5.57 -12.89
C SER A 98 3.49 -5.93 -11.70
N LEU A 99 3.40 -5.19 -10.59
CA LEU A 99 4.18 -5.44 -9.37
C LEU A 99 3.38 -6.17 -8.29
N PHE A 100 2.10 -6.49 -8.51
CA PHE A 100 1.30 -7.25 -7.53
C PHE A 100 1.89 -8.64 -7.24
N PRO A 101 2.44 -9.40 -8.21
CA PRO A 101 3.11 -10.65 -7.90
C PRO A 101 4.31 -10.50 -6.97
N VAL A 102 5.00 -9.36 -7.00
CA VAL A 102 6.10 -9.05 -6.06
C VAL A 102 5.53 -8.66 -4.71
N LEU A 103 4.54 -7.76 -4.69
CA LEU A 103 3.89 -7.29 -3.46
C LEU A 103 3.25 -8.43 -2.65
N ASN A 104 2.62 -9.41 -3.32
CA ASN A 104 1.97 -10.57 -2.71
C ASN A 104 2.94 -11.57 -2.06
N GLN A 105 4.26 -11.42 -2.23
CA GLN A 105 5.25 -12.27 -1.56
C GLN A 105 5.46 -11.86 -0.10
N PHE A 106 4.98 -10.68 0.30
CA PHE A 106 5.25 -10.09 1.60
C PHE A 106 4.05 -10.24 2.55
N PRO A 107 4.32 -10.42 3.86
CA PRO A 107 3.26 -10.53 4.85
C PRO A 107 2.47 -9.22 4.95
N THR A 108 1.14 -9.38 5.04
CA THR A 108 0.19 -8.28 5.24
C THR A 108 -0.51 -8.42 6.59
N ILE A 109 -0.60 -7.33 7.35
CA ILE A 109 -1.31 -7.29 8.63
C ILE A 109 -2.31 -6.15 8.59
N LEU A 110 -3.56 -6.43 8.94
CA LEU A 110 -4.57 -5.39 9.16
C LEU A 110 -4.59 -5.03 10.63
N LYS A 111 -4.26 -3.77 10.94
CA LYS A 111 -4.38 -3.25 12.29
C LYS A 111 -5.67 -2.47 12.45
N PRO A 112 -6.64 -2.94 13.27
CA PRO A 112 -7.71 -2.10 13.74
C PRO A 112 -7.09 -0.99 14.61
N GLU A 113 -7.62 0.23 14.51
CA GLU A 113 -7.26 1.33 15.43
C GLU A 113 -7.57 0.95 16.89
#